data_AF-A0A530AGY6-F1
#
_entry.id   AF-A0A530AGY6-F1
#
_cell.length_a   1.000
_cell.length_b   1.000
_cell.length_c   1.000
_cell.angle_alpha   90.00
_cell.angle_beta   90.00
_cell.angle_gamma   90.00
#
_symmetry.space_group_name_H-M   'P 1'
#
loop_
_entity.id
_entity.type
_entity.pdbx_description
1 polymer ?
#
loop_
_entity_poly.entity_id
_entity_poly.type
_entity_poly.pdbx_seq_one_letter_code
_entity_poly.pdbx_strand_id
1 'polypeptide(L)'
;MSIDTAPGASANALDATSGVATRRDILHRLLMTLGPILAALIIAGCILLAVGVDPLAYYGYVLEKGLFSPLGIQQTLTRMAPLLFLAAGLIVAFRAGMWNLGGDGQFLL
;
A
#
# COMPACT_ATOMS: atom_id res chain seq x y z
N MET A 1 -14.59 -17.52 -49.96
CA MET A 1 -13.56 -18.14 -49.11
C MET A 1 -12.21 -17.60 -49.56
N SER A 2 -11.75 -16.53 -48.91
CA SER A 2 -10.37 -16.05 -48.98
C SER A 2 -10.07 -15.45 -47.61
N ILE A 3 -9.38 -16.24 -46.79
CA ILE A 3 -8.88 -15.86 -45.49
C ILE A 3 -7.82 -14.79 -45.75
N ASP A 4 -8.11 -13.54 -45.38
CA ASP A 4 -7.11 -12.47 -45.40
C ASP A 4 -6.25 -12.64 -44.14
N THR A 5 -5.18 -13.41 -44.28
CA THR A 5 -4.15 -13.57 -43.26
C THR A 5 -3.26 -12.33 -43.29
N ALA A 6 -3.49 -11.39 -42.38
CA ALA A 6 -2.50 -10.39 -42.01
C ALA A 6 -1.72 -10.89 -40.77
N PRO A 7 -0.47 -11.36 -40.90
CA PRO A 7 0.37 -11.64 -39.75
C PRO A 7 1.20 -10.39 -39.40
N GLY A 8 1.15 -9.97 -38.13
CA GLY A 8 2.26 -9.22 -37.52
C GLY A 8 1.99 -7.82 -36.96
N ALA A 9 0.82 -7.21 -37.16
CA ALA A 9 0.62 -5.83 -36.68
C ALA A 9 0.25 -5.72 -35.19
N SER A 10 -0.43 -6.72 -34.61
CA SER A 10 -0.90 -6.68 -33.22
C SER A 10 0.15 -7.09 -32.19
N ALA A 11 1.21 -7.80 -32.59
CA ALA A 11 2.29 -8.19 -31.69
C ALA A 11 3.22 -7.01 -31.35
N ASN A 12 3.60 -6.19 -32.35
CA ASN A 12 4.46 -5.02 -32.15
C ASN A 12 3.79 -3.86 -31.39
N ALA A 13 2.46 -3.83 -31.29
CA ALA A 13 1.73 -2.79 -30.57
C ALA A 13 1.79 -2.96 -29.05
N LEU A 14 2.10 -4.17 -28.56
CA LEU A 14 2.21 -4.48 -27.13
C LEU A 14 3.62 -4.19 -26.58
N ASP A 15 4.64 -4.13 -27.42
CA ASP A 15 6.05 -4.01 -27.01
C ASP A 15 6.61 -2.57 -27.07
N ALA A 16 5.91 -1.63 -27.73
CA ALA A 16 6.41 -0.28 -27.99
C ALA A 16 6.25 0.72 -26.82
N THR A 17 5.64 0.32 -25.71
CA THR A 17 5.48 1.18 -24.52
C THR A 17 6.05 0.51 -23.26
N SER A 18 7.17 -0.22 -23.38
CA SER A 18 8.06 -0.43 -22.25
C SER A 18 8.81 0.87 -21.96
N GLY A 19 8.06 1.92 -21.62
CA GLY A 19 8.57 3.26 -21.39
C GLY A 19 9.62 3.20 -20.29
N VAL A 20 10.87 3.49 -20.63
CA VAL A 20 11.94 3.75 -19.67
C VAL A 20 11.40 4.83 -18.73
N ALA A 21 11.04 4.44 -17.50
CA ALA A 21 10.47 5.36 -16.53
C ALA A 21 11.45 6.53 -16.36
N THR A 22 11.00 7.75 -16.62
CA THR A 22 11.88 8.90 -16.54
C THR A 22 12.24 9.10 -15.06
N ARG A 23 13.43 9.62 -14.77
CA ARG A 23 13.85 9.95 -13.38
C ARG A 23 12.77 10.76 -12.64
N ARG A 24 12.07 11.65 -13.34
CA ARG A 24 10.93 12.43 -12.82
C ARG A 24 9.76 11.55 -12.38
N ASP A 25 9.43 10.49 -13.12
CA ASP A 25 8.31 9.60 -12.80
C ASP A 25 8.63 8.74 -11.57
N ILE A 26 9.88 8.26 -11.46
CA ILE A 26 10.36 7.54 -10.29
C ILE A 26 10.33 8.46 -9.06
N LEU A 27 10.86 9.68 -9.18
CA LEU A 27 10.83 10.66 -8.09
C LEU A 27 9.41 11.01 -7.67
N HIS A 28 8.49 11.19 -8.62
CA HIS A 28 7.10 11.49 -8.33
C HIS A 28 6.41 10.32 -7.60
N ARG A 29 6.63 9.08 -8.04
CA ARG A 29 6.09 7.88 -7.36
C ARG A 29 6.65 7.74 -5.95
N LEU A 30 7.96 7.90 -5.78
CA LEU A 30 8.59 7.86 -4.46
C LEU A 30 8.04 8.98 -3.56
N LEU A 31 7.87 10.19 -4.08
CA LEU A 31 7.33 11.30 -3.31
C LEU A 31 5.88 11.04 -2.87
N MET A 32 5.04 10.47 -3.73
CA MET A 32 3.66 10.13 -3.37
C MET A 32 3.56 9.00 -2.34
N THR A 33 4.50 8.06 -2.34
CA THR A 33 4.51 6.94 -1.38
C THR A 33 5.19 7.31 -0.06
N LEU A 34 6.39 7.91 -0.10
CA LEU A 34 7.18 8.23 1.09
C LEU A 34 6.85 9.60 1.69
N GLY A 35 6.37 10.55 0.90
CA GLY A 35 6.06 11.91 1.35
C GLY A 35 5.09 11.93 2.53
N PRO A 36 3.93 11.25 2.47
CA PRO A 36 3.00 11.18 3.59
C PRO A 36 3.61 10.54 4.85
N ILE A 37 4.45 9.51 4.68
CA ILE A 37 5.13 8.81 5.79
C ILE A 37 6.08 9.76 6.51
N LEU A 38 6.91 10.48 5.74
CA LEU A 38 7.86 11.46 6.30
C LEU A 38 7.11 12.63 6.96
N ALA A 39 6.04 13.12 6.34
CA ALA A 39 5.22 14.18 6.91
C ALA A 39 4.60 13.75 8.26
N ALA A 40 4.06 12.52 8.34
CA ALA A 40 3.50 11.98 9.57
C ALA A 40 4.56 11.86 10.68
N LEU A 41 5.77 11.38 10.36
CA LEU A 41 6.88 11.31 11.32
C LEU A 41 7.31 12.70 11.79
N ILE A 42 7.45 13.67 10.90
CA ILE A 42 7.82 15.05 11.28
C ILE A 42 6.76 15.66 12.20
N ILE A 43 5.48 15.56 11.84
CA ILE A 43 4.38 16.11 12.63
C ILE A 43 4.34 15.45 14.01
N ALA A 44 4.42 14.12 14.08
CA ALA A 44 4.48 13.40 15.35
C ALA A 44 5.71 13.84 16.17
N GLY A 45 6.85 14.06 15.54
CA GLY A 45 8.07 14.48 16.21
C GLY A 45 7.94 15.88 16.79
N CYS A 46 7.32 16.81 16.06
CA CYS A 46 6.99 18.14 16.57
C CYS A 46 6.07 18.06 17.81
N ILE A 47 5.09 17.15 17.80
CA ILE A 47 4.21 16.93 18.97
C ILE A 47 5.02 16.40 20.16
N LEU A 48 5.92 15.44 19.94
CA LEU A 48 6.78 14.92 21.01
C LEU A 48 7.67 16.02 21.61
N LEU A 49 8.28 16.84 20.77
CA LEU A 49 9.07 17.99 21.22
C LEU A 49 8.23 18.98 22.03
N ALA A 50 6.98 19.23 21.61
CA ALA A 50 6.07 20.10 22.33
C ALA A 50 5.72 19.57 23.75
N VAL A 51 5.78 18.25 23.94
CA VAL A 51 5.58 17.60 25.25
C VAL A 51 6.91 17.41 26.01
N GLY A 52 8.04 17.86 25.44
CA GLY A 52 9.36 17.75 26.06
C GLY A 52 10.01 16.37 25.93
N VAL A 53 9.53 15.54 25.00
CA VAL A 53 10.08 14.20 24.72
C VAL A 53 10.99 14.27 23.49
N ASP A 54 12.19 13.68 23.59
CA ASP A 54 13.08 13.51 22.43
C ASP A 54 12.45 12.56 21.39
N PRO A 55 12.18 13.02 20.15
CA PRO A 55 11.53 12.19 19.13
C PRO A 55 12.39 11.02 18.66
N LEU A 56 13.70 11.23 18.50
CA LEU A 56 14.59 10.18 17.98
C LEU A 56 14.71 9.05 19.00
N ALA A 57 14.89 9.38 20.27
CA ALA A 57 14.90 8.41 21.36
C ALA A 57 13.57 7.66 21.45
N TYR A 58 12.44 8.37 21.31
CA TYR A 58 11.12 7.75 21.33
C TYR A 58 10.88 6.81 20.15
N TYR A 59 11.23 7.21 18.92
CA TYR A 59 11.08 6.33 17.76
C TYR A 59 11.96 5.09 17.87
N GLY A 60 13.20 5.26 18.36
CA GLY A 60 14.08 4.14 18.69
C GLY A 60 13.43 3.19 19.71
N TYR A 61 12.87 3.75 20.79
CA TYR A 61 12.16 2.98 21.82
C TYR A 61 10.95 2.23 21.25
N VAL A 62 10.14 2.85 20.40
CA VAL A 62 8.98 2.21 19.77
C VAL A 62 9.41 1.03 18.91
N LEU A 63 10.48 1.18 18.12
CA LEU A 63 11.02 0.09 17.30
C LEU A 63 11.57 -1.04 18.18
N GLU A 64 12.39 -0.72 19.18
CA GLU A 64 12.98 -1.69 20.10
C GLU A 64 11.91 -2.49 20.84
N LYS A 65 10.96 -1.79 21.47
CA LYS A 65 9.89 -2.43 22.23
C LYS A 65 8.90 -3.14 21.33
N GLY A 66 8.58 -2.61 20.17
CA GLY A 66 7.59 -3.19 19.26
C GLY A 66 8.09 -4.42 18.49
N LEU A 67 9.30 -4.34 17.92
CA LEU A 67 9.81 -5.35 16.99
C LEU A 67 10.90 -6.24 17.57
N PHE A 68 11.67 -5.76 18.55
CA PHE A 68 12.85 -6.47 19.04
C PHE A 68 12.65 -7.10 20.42
N SER A 69 11.51 -6.86 21.07
CA SER A 69 11.16 -7.50 22.34
C SER A 69 10.20 -8.69 22.15
N PRO A 70 10.36 -9.81 22.88
CA PRO A 70 9.47 -10.96 22.74
C PRO A 70 7.99 -10.63 22.96
N LEU A 71 7.70 -9.82 23.99
CA LEU A 71 6.34 -9.34 24.27
C LEU A 71 5.84 -8.40 23.18
N GLY A 72 6.69 -7.52 22.66
CA GLY A 72 6.36 -6.60 21.58
C GLY A 72 5.97 -7.31 20.30
N ILE A 73 6.75 -8.32 19.91
CA ILE A 73 6.45 -9.16 18.75
C ILE A 73 5.11 -9.86 18.94
N GLN A 74 4.88 -10.47 20.11
CA GLN A 74 3.60 -11.12 20.42
C GLN A 74 2.42 -10.15 20.30
N GLN A 75 2.53 -8.96 20.91
CA GLN A 75 1.48 -7.94 20.85
C GLN A 75 1.26 -7.42 19.43
N THR A 76 2.34 -7.19 18.68
CA THR A 76 2.30 -6.74 17.29
C THR A 76 1.59 -7.76 16.41
N LEU A 77 1.98 -9.03 16.47
CA LEU A 77 1.33 -10.11 15.74
C LEU A 77 -0.14 -10.28 16.14
N THR A 78 -0.45 -10.21 17.43
CA THR A 78 -1.83 -10.34 17.93
C THR A 78 -2.73 -9.23 17.39
N ARG A 79 -2.21 -7.99 17.32
CA ARG A 79 -2.93 -6.84 16.75
C ARG A 79 -3.01 -6.89 15.22
N MET A 80 -2.00 -7.45 14.56
CA MET A 80 -2.00 -7.64 13.11
C MET A 80 -2.94 -8.75 12.65
N ALA A 81 -3.14 -9.81 13.45
CA ALA A 81 -3.97 -10.96 13.09
C ALA A 81 -5.35 -10.57 12.53
N PRO A 82 -6.19 -9.73 13.18
CA PRO A 82 -7.48 -9.35 12.62
C PRO A 82 -7.37 -8.58 11.30
N LEU A 83 -6.36 -7.71 11.16
CA LEU A 83 -6.11 -6.96 9.92
C LEU A 83 -5.71 -7.88 8.76
N LEU A 84 -4.91 -8.90 9.05
CA LEU A 84 -4.53 -9.92 8.06
C LEU A 84 -5.72 -10.77 7.64
N PHE A 85 -6.60 -11.14 8.57
CA PHE A 85 -7.85 -11.83 8.24
C PHE A 85 -8.78 -10.97 7.38
N LEU A 86 -8.90 -9.68 7.68
CA LEU A 86 -9.65 -8.73 6.84
C LEU A 86 -9.04 -8.62 5.44
N ALA A 87 -7.73 -8.45 5.33
CA ALA A 87 -7.04 -8.39 4.05
C ALA A 87 -7.22 -9.69 3.25
N ALA A 88 -7.09 -10.85 3.88
CA ALA A 88 -7.31 -12.14 3.25
C ALA A 88 -8.76 -12.30 2.75
N GLY A 89 -9.75 -11.91 3.56
CA GLY A 89 -11.16 -11.91 3.15
C GLY A 89 -11.43 -10.99 1.96
N LEU A 90 -10.85 -9.78 1.97
CA LEU A 90 -10.95 -8.84 0.84
C LEU A 90 -10.29 -9.37 -0.43
N ILE A 91 -9.12 -10.01 -0.32
CA ILE A 91 -8.45 -10.65 -1.46
C ILE A 91 -9.37 -11.71 -2.09
N VAL A 92 -10.01 -12.55 -1.28
CA VAL A 92 -10.95 -13.58 -1.77
C VAL A 92 -12.18 -12.93 -2.40
N ALA A 93 -12.79 -11.93 -1.77
CA ALA A 93 -13.97 -11.23 -2.28
C ALA A 93 -13.70 -10.55 -3.63
N PHE A 94 -12.60 -9.81 -3.75
CA PHE A 94 -12.21 -9.17 -5.01
C PHE A 94 -11.86 -10.18 -6.09
N ARG A 95 -11.17 -11.28 -5.75
CA ARG A 95 -10.88 -12.36 -6.70
C ARG A 95 -12.15 -13.08 -7.17
N ALA A 96 -13.17 -13.18 -6.32
CA ALA A 96 -14.48 -13.72 -6.67
C ALA A 96 -15.34 -12.76 -7.52
N GLY A 97 -14.82 -11.56 -7.85
CA GLY A 97 -15.59 -10.54 -8.56
C GLY A 97 -16.66 -9.86 -7.70
N MET A 98 -16.69 -10.13 -6.39
CA MET A 98 -17.60 -9.51 -5.42
C MET A 98 -17.08 -8.12 -5.05
N TRP A 99 -17.06 -7.23 -6.02
CA TRP A 99 -16.69 -5.82 -5.86
C TRP A 99 -17.86 -4.98 -5.30
N ASN A 100 -19.06 -5.56 -5.26
CA ASN A 100 -20.30 -4.91 -4.84
C ASN A 100 -20.54 -5.14 -3.33
N LEU A 101 -19.71 -4.52 -2.47
CA LEU A 101 -19.98 -4.44 -1.02
C LEU A 101 -21.02 -3.33 -0.69
N GLY A 102 -21.54 -2.62 -1.69
CA GLY A 102 -22.46 -1.49 -1.49
C GLY A 102 -23.06 -0.86 -2.75
N GLY A 103 -23.39 -1.64 -3.78
CA GLY A 103 -24.10 -1.18 -4.99
C GLY A 103 -25.57 -1.61 -5.02
N ASP A 104 -25.86 -2.91 -4.81
CA ASP A 104 -27.24 -3.42 -4.98
C ASP A 104 -28.04 -3.51 -3.66
N GLY A 105 -27.38 -3.58 -2.51
CA GLY A 105 -28.03 -3.54 -1.18
C GLY A 105 -28.54 -2.17 -0.75
N GLN A 106 -28.37 -1.14 -1.60
CA GLN A 106 -28.87 0.22 -1.39
C GLN A 106 -30.22 0.47 -2.12
N PHE A 107 -30.72 -0.49 -2.89
CA PHE A 107 -32.07 -0.42 -3.47
C PHE A 107 -33.11 -0.88 -2.46
N LEU A 108 -33.32 -0.08 -1.41
CA LEU A 108 -34.57 -0.09 -0.65
C LEU A 108 -35.41 1.10 -1.15
N LEU A 109 -36.30 0.82 -2.10
CA LEU A 109 -37.52 1.58 -2.33
C LEU A 109 -38.68 0.85 -1.65
#